data_AF-A0A1X0B7L5-F1
#
_entry.id   AF-A0A1X0B7L5-F1
#
_cell.length_a   1.000
_cell.length_b   1.000
_cell.length_c   1.000
_cell.angle_alpha   90.00
_cell.angle_beta   90.00
_cell.angle_gamma   90.00
#
_symmetry.space_group_name_H-M   'P 1'
#
loop_
_entity.id
_entity.type
_entity.pdbx_description
1 polymer ?
#
loop_
_entity_poly.entity_id
_entity_poly.type
_entity_poly.pdbx_seq_one_letter_code
_entity_poly.pdbx_strand_id
1 'polypeptide(L)'
;MTSTPKPFEVHPSGAYLHGTKADLAVGDRLVPGRESNYEAGRIMNHVYVTQTLDAAVWGAELAVGKGRGRIYIVEPEGPLEDDPNVTDKKLPGNPTRSYRTREPVRIVGEITDWGDEVSRHLAVE
;
A
#
# COMPACT_ATOMS: atom_id res chain seq x y z
N MET A 1 -6.21 -18.91 -8.35
CA MET A 1 -5.28 -19.33 -7.29
C MET A 1 -5.03 -18.08 -6.48
N THR A 2 -5.44 -18.03 -5.21
CA THR A 2 -5.26 -16.84 -4.38
C THR A 2 -3.78 -16.61 -4.11
N SER A 3 -3.31 -15.39 -4.31
CA SER A 3 -1.96 -14.99 -3.95
C SER A 3 -1.87 -14.84 -2.43
N THR A 4 -1.28 -15.82 -1.75
CA THR A 4 -0.99 -15.73 -0.31
C THR A 4 0.14 -14.72 -0.10
N PRO A 5 -0.06 -13.63 0.66
CA PRO A 5 0.98 -12.66 0.94
C PRO A 5 2.11 -13.31 1.75
N LYS A 6 3.35 -13.03 1.37
CA LYS A 6 4.55 -13.45 2.11
C LYS A 6 5.39 -12.21 2.43
N PRO A 7 5.84 -12.03 3.69
CA PRO A 7 6.65 -10.89 4.06
C PRO A 7 7.89 -10.77 3.19
N PHE A 8 8.16 -9.54 2.73
CA PHE A 8 9.35 -9.17 1.94
C PHE A 8 9.45 -9.83 0.55
N GLU A 9 8.46 -10.61 0.12
CA GLU A 9 8.40 -11.16 -1.23
C GLU A 9 7.89 -10.09 -2.20
N VAL A 10 8.72 -9.74 -3.18
CA VAL A 10 8.36 -8.82 -4.25
C VAL A 10 7.26 -9.47 -5.09
N HIS A 11 6.19 -8.72 -5.36
CA HIS A 11 5.10 -9.18 -6.20
C HIS A 11 5.64 -9.55 -7.60
N PRO A 12 5.26 -10.70 -8.19
CA PRO A 12 5.85 -11.21 -9.43
C PRO A 12 5.78 -10.25 -10.62
N SER A 13 4.82 -9.32 -10.64
CA SER A 13 4.70 -8.31 -11.70
C SER A 13 5.74 -7.18 -11.60
N GLY A 14 6.38 -7.00 -10.44
CA GLY A 14 7.24 -5.84 -10.15
C GLY A 14 6.50 -4.51 -10.04
N ALA A 15 5.17 -4.52 -10.15
CA ALA A 15 4.36 -3.30 -10.12
C ALA A 15 4.29 -2.67 -8.73
N TYR A 16 3.95 -1.38 -8.70
CA TYR A 16 3.64 -0.69 -7.44
C TYR A 16 2.19 -0.94 -7.05
N LEU A 17 1.99 -1.17 -5.76
CA LEU A 17 0.74 -1.50 -5.13
C LEU A 17 0.35 -0.44 -4.12
N HIS A 18 -0.93 -0.11 -4.04
CA HIS A 18 -1.49 0.81 -3.07
C HIS A 18 -2.68 0.16 -2.35
N GLY A 19 -2.50 -0.14 -1.07
CA GLY A 19 -3.57 -0.65 -0.20
C GLY A 19 -4.36 0.50 0.43
N THR A 20 -5.69 0.47 0.30
CA THR A 20 -6.58 1.51 0.84
C THR A 20 -8.01 1.02 1.03
N LYS A 21 -8.84 1.78 1.76
CA LYS A 21 -10.32 1.62 1.77
C LYS A 21 -11.03 2.60 0.84
N ALA A 22 -10.29 3.48 0.17
CA ALA A 22 -10.88 4.36 -0.84
C ALA A 22 -11.43 3.55 -2.02
N ASP A 23 -12.63 3.89 -2.46
CA ASP A 23 -13.27 3.30 -3.64
C ASP A 23 -12.79 4.06 -4.88
N LEU A 24 -11.75 3.53 -5.52
CA LEU A 24 -11.10 4.08 -6.72
C LEU A 24 -11.35 3.17 -7.93
N ALA A 25 -11.37 3.76 -9.12
CA ALA A 25 -11.50 3.07 -10.39
C ALA A 25 -10.21 3.16 -11.22
N VAL A 26 -10.03 2.23 -12.16
CA VAL A 26 -8.96 2.32 -13.17
C VAL A 26 -9.12 3.61 -13.97
N GLY A 27 -8.01 4.34 -14.15
CA GLY A 27 -7.98 5.67 -14.75
C GLY A 27 -8.00 6.81 -13.74
N ASP A 28 -8.39 6.56 -12.49
CA ASP A 28 -8.35 7.57 -11.44
C ASP A 28 -6.92 8.04 -11.18
N ARG A 29 -6.81 9.31 -10.78
CA ARG A 29 -5.56 9.95 -10.38
C ARG A 29 -5.60 10.26 -8.89
N LEU A 30 -4.85 9.49 -8.10
CA LEU A 30 -4.74 9.67 -6.67
C LEU A 30 -3.66 10.70 -6.36
N VAL A 31 -4.09 11.86 -5.86
CA VAL A 31 -3.20 12.97 -5.48
C VAL A 31 -2.91 12.95 -3.97
N PRO A 32 -1.72 13.44 -3.53
CA PRO A 32 -1.48 13.77 -2.13
C PRO A 32 -2.42 14.86 -1.61
N GLY A 33 -2.40 15.11 -0.30
CA GLY A 33 -3.25 16.11 0.36
C GLY A 33 -4.53 15.54 0.98
N ARG A 34 -4.63 14.22 1.09
CA ARG A 34 -5.70 13.55 1.86
C ARG A 34 -5.36 13.47 3.34
N GLU A 35 -6.36 13.29 4.19
CA GLU A 35 -6.17 13.09 5.62
C GLU A 35 -5.41 11.78 5.92
N SER A 36 -4.65 11.76 7.00
CA SER A 36 -3.85 10.62 7.44
C SER A 36 -4.71 9.46 7.95
N ASN A 37 -4.28 8.23 7.65
CA ASN A 37 -4.88 7.02 8.22
C ASN A 37 -4.51 6.80 9.71
N TYR A 38 -3.50 7.49 10.24
CA TYR A 38 -2.98 7.24 11.59
C TYR A 38 -3.24 8.38 12.57
N GLU A 39 -3.51 9.59 12.07
CA GLU A 39 -3.62 10.80 12.89
C GLU A 39 -4.71 11.71 12.32
N ALA A 40 -5.83 11.82 13.03
CA ALA A 40 -6.96 12.66 12.60
C ALA A 40 -6.55 14.14 12.50
N GLY A 41 -6.99 14.81 11.43
CA GLY A 41 -6.69 16.20 11.13
C GLY A 41 -5.36 16.44 10.42
N ARG A 42 -4.49 15.43 10.29
CA ARG A 42 -3.20 15.58 9.59
C ARG A 42 -3.37 15.38 8.09
N ILE A 43 -2.98 16.38 7.31
CA ILE A 43 -2.92 16.30 5.85
C ILE A 43 -1.62 15.60 5.42
N MET A 44 -1.75 14.54 4.64
CA MET A 44 -0.63 13.76 4.14
C MET A 44 -0.07 14.36 2.85
N ASN A 45 1.22 14.68 2.89
CA ASN A 45 1.92 15.27 1.74
C ASN A 45 2.41 14.23 0.73
N HIS A 46 2.12 12.94 0.93
CA HIS A 46 2.61 11.87 0.06
C HIS A 46 1.53 10.82 -0.20
N VAL A 47 1.64 10.15 -1.35
CA VAL A 47 1.01 8.86 -1.61
C VAL A 47 2.02 7.75 -1.30
N TYR A 48 1.58 6.71 -0.59
CA TYR A 48 2.40 5.58 -0.19
C TYR A 48 2.12 4.38 -1.10
N VAL A 49 3.18 3.72 -1.56
CA VAL A 49 3.11 2.55 -2.45
C VAL A 49 4.14 1.51 -2.04
N THR A 50 3.97 0.28 -2.49
CA THR A 50 4.92 -0.81 -2.21
C THR A 50 5.05 -1.76 -3.39
N GLN A 51 6.14 -2.54 -3.46
CA GLN A 51 6.27 -3.65 -4.41
C GLN A 51 6.01 -5.01 -3.78
N THR A 52 5.64 -5.10 -2.50
CA THR A 52 5.30 -6.38 -1.84
C THR A 52 3.79 -6.47 -1.59
N LEU A 53 3.21 -7.64 -1.84
CA LEU A 53 1.77 -7.85 -1.62
C LEU A 53 1.43 -7.77 -0.12
N ASP A 54 2.30 -8.30 0.74
CA ASP A 54 2.14 -8.27 2.20
C ASP A 54 2.00 -6.84 2.74
N ALA A 55 2.88 -5.91 2.35
CA ALA A 55 2.76 -4.51 2.78
C ALA A 55 1.51 -3.82 2.20
N ALA A 56 1.09 -4.19 0.99
CA ALA A 56 -0.14 -3.66 0.40
C ALA A 56 -1.39 -4.12 1.14
N VAL A 57 -1.41 -5.38 1.61
CA VAL A 57 -2.47 -5.92 2.48
C VAL A 57 -2.55 -5.13 3.77
N TRP A 58 -1.42 -4.92 4.46
CA TRP A 58 -1.39 -4.08 5.66
C TRP A 58 -1.92 -2.67 5.41
N GLY A 59 -1.57 -2.05 4.28
CA GLY A 59 -2.12 -0.75 3.86
C GLY A 59 -3.64 -0.78 3.72
N ALA A 60 -4.19 -1.82 3.09
CA ALA A 60 -5.63 -1.97 2.88
C ALA A 60 -6.41 -2.23 4.18
N GLU A 61 -5.84 -3.02 5.09
CA GLU A 61 -6.46 -3.36 6.39
C GLU A 61 -6.46 -2.18 7.36
N LEU A 62 -5.31 -1.49 7.46
CA LEU A 62 -5.10 -0.38 8.39
C LEU A 62 -5.65 0.97 7.89
N ALA A 63 -5.99 1.10 6.61
CA ALA A 63 -6.55 2.33 6.08
C ALA A 63 -7.84 2.73 6.81
N VAL A 64 -8.01 4.03 7.05
CA VAL A 64 -9.24 4.58 7.65
C VAL A 64 -10.28 4.76 6.56
N GLY A 65 -11.51 4.36 6.84
CA GLY A 65 -12.62 4.46 5.89
C GLY A 65 -13.67 3.39 6.13
N LYS A 66 -14.81 3.56 5.47
CA LYS A 66 -15.86 2.54 5.42
C LYS A 66 -15.60 1.59 4.25
N GLY A 67 -16.07 0.35 4.35
CA GLY A 67 -15.92 -0.66 3.30
C GLY A 67 -14.71 -1.57 3.49
N ARG A 68 -14.54 -2.51 2.57
CA ARG A 68 -13.43 -3.47 2.58
C ARG A 68 -12.13 -2.80 2.12
N GLY A 69 -11.00 -3.31 2.60
CA GLY A 69 -9.71 -2.98 2.02
C GLY A 69 -9.64 -3.40 0.55
N ARG A 70 -8.92 -2.62 -0.25
CA ARG A 70 -8.67 -2.82 -1.67
C ARG A 70 -7.18 -2.63 -1.95
N ILE A 71 -6.65 -3.35 -2.94
CA ILE A 71 -5.27 -3.22 -3.38
C ILE A 71 -5.28 -2.84 -4.86
N TYR A 72 -4.71 -1.68 -5.16
CA TYR A 72 -4.63 -1.15 -6.52
C TYR A 72 -3.22 -1.31 -7.07
N ILE A 73 -3.13 -1.61 -8.37
CA ILE A 73 -1.89 -1.48 -9.14
C ILE A 73 -1.80 -0.03 -9.59
N VAL A 74 -0.66 0.61 -9.34
CA VAL A 74 -0.50 2.05 -9.57
C VAL A 74 0.77 2.38 -10.33
N GLU A 75 0.73 3.46 -11.10
CA GLU A 75 1.86 4.07 -11.77
C GLU A 75 2.14 5.45 -11.15
N PRO A 76 3.29 5.62 -10.45
CA PRO A 76 3.71 6.94 -9.98
C PRO A 76 4.01 7.87 -11.15
N GLU A 77 3.54 9.11 -11.08
CA GLU A 77 3.84 10.12 -12.10
C GLU A 77 5.16 10.89 -11.82
N GLY A 78 5.74 10.69 -10.63
CA GLY A 78 6.95 11.36 -10.19
C GLY A 78 7.91 10.46 -9.41
N PRO A 79 8.97 11.04 -8.84
CA PRO A 79 9.99 10.27 -8.14
C PRO A 79 9.43 9.60 -6.89
N LEU A 80 10.00 8.44 -6.58
CA LEU A 80 9.79 7.69 -5.36
C LEU A 80 11.01 7.82 -4.45
N GLU A 81 10.75 7.97 -3.16
CA GLU A 81 11.75 7.82 -2.10
C GLU A 81 11.33 6.70 -1.15
N ASP A 82 12.30 6.05 -0.51
CA ASP A 82 12.03 5.03 0.50
C ASP A 82 11.11 5.58 1.60
N ASP A 83 10.15 4.77 2.06
CA ASP A 83 9.28 5.15 3.16
C ASP A 83 10.07 5.14 4.49
N PRO A 84 10.33 6.31 5.10
CA PRO A 84 11.10 6.37 6.34
C PRO A 84 10.37 5.76 7.54
N ASN A 85 9.10 5.38 7.43
CA ASN A 85 8.39 4.70 8.52
C ASN A 85 8.79 3.23 8.66
N VAL A 86 9.32 2.61 7.60
CA VAL A 86 9.63 1.17 7.55
C VAL A 86 11.03 0.85 7.01
N THR A 87 11.73 1.83 6.45
CA THR A 87 13.13 1.73 6.03
C THR A 87 14.08 2.06 7.19
N ASP A 88 15.09 1.20 7.40
CA ASP A 88 16.09 1.35 8.47
C ASP A 88 15.48 1.57 9.86
N LYS A 89 14.36 0.87 10.12
CA LYS A 89 13.69 0.86 11.42
C LYS A 89 13.97 -0.44 12.16
N LYS A 90 13.04 -1.39 12.10
CA LYS A 90 13.21 -2.70 12.74
C LYS A 90 14.22 -3.58 12.02
N LEU A 91 14.37 -3.39 10.71
CA LEU A 91 15.25 -4.15 9.84
C LEU A 91 16.11 -3.18 9.01
N PRO A 92 17.34 -3.57 8.64
CA PRO A 92 18.20 -2.76 7.78
C PRO A 92 17.64 -2.67 6.36
N GLY A 93 17.78 -1.50 5.74
CA GLY A 93 17.29 -1.19 4.40
C GLY A 93 15.77 -1.15 4.31
N ASN A 94 15.25 -1.40 3.10
CA ASN A 94 13.83 -1.37 2.77
C ASN A 94 13.31 -2.75 2.32
N PRO A 95 13.23 -3.75 3.22
CA PRO A 95 12.84 -5.12 2.86
C PRO A 95 11.37 -5.22 2.44
N THR A 96 10.51 -4.31 2.90
CA THR A 96 9.10 -4.25 2.48
C THR A 96 8.91 -3.59 1.11
N ARG A 97 9.98 -3.02 0.54
CA ARG A 97 9.95 -2.27 -0.72
C ARG A 97 8.86 -1.21 -0.70
N SER A 98 8.77 -0.47 0.40
CA SER A 98 7.77 0.56 0.62
C SER A 98 8.35 1.93 0.30
N TYR A 99 7.58 2.73 -0.42
CA TYR A 99 7.99 4.01 -0.97
C TYR A 99 6.90 5.05 -0.76
N ARG A 100 7.27 6.31 -0.94
CA ARG A 100 6.33 7.42 -0.99
C ARG A 100 6.69 8.41 -2.08
N THR A 101 5.69 9.11 -2.60
CA THR A 101 5.86 10.17 -3.60
C THR A 101 5.04 11.40 -3.24
N ARG A 102 5.56 12.59 -3.56
CA ARG A 102 4.84 13.87 -3.50
C ARG A 102 4.04 14.15 -4.77
N GLU A 103 4.18 13.31 -5.79
CA GLU A 103 3.44 13.43 -7.03
C GLU A 103 2.26 12.45 -7.05
N PRO A 104 1.28 12.64 -7.93
CA PRO A 104 0.14 11.74 -8.02
C PRO A 104 0.53 10.35 -8.54
N VAL A 105 -0.35 9.38 -8.28
CA VAL A 105 -0.27 8.05 -8.87
C VAL A 105 -1.54 7.76 -9.67
N ARG A 106 -1.40 7.09 -10.80
CA ARG A 106 -2.53 6.65 -11.64
C ARG A 106 -2.92 5.22 -11.26
N ILE A 107 -4.21 4.97 -11.10
CA ILE A 107 -4.74 3.63 -10.90
C ILE A 107 -4.80 2.92 -12.27
N VAL A 108 -4.08 1.82 -12.41
CA VAL A 108 -4.00 1.05 -13.67
C VAL A 108 -4.59 -0.36 -13.56
N GLY A 109 -4.92 -0.81 -12.35
CA GLY A 109 -5.59 -2.08 -12.10
C GLY A 109 -6.00 -2.25 -10.64
N GLU A 110 -6.75 -3.30 -10.35
CA GLU A 110 -7.08 -3.75 -8.99
C GLU A 110 -6.68 -5.22 -8.86
N ILE A 111 -6.00 -5.59 -7.78
CA ILE A 111 -5.78 -6.99 -7.42
C ILE A 111 -7.00 -7.44 -6.63
N THR A 112 -7.67 -8.48 -7.11
CA THR A 112 -8.92 -8.99 -6.51
C THR A 112 -8.78 -10.36 -5.85
N ASP A 113 -7.68 -11.06 -6.11
CA ASP A 113 -7.41 -12.44 -5.72
C ASP A 113 -6.36 -12.55 -4.60
N TRP A 114 -6.46 -11.67 -3.60
CA TRP A 114 -5.66 -11.69 -2.39
C TRP A 114 -6.53 -12.06 -1.19
N GLY A 115 -6.10 -13.08 -0.43
CA GLY A 115 -6.61 -13.32 0.93
C GLY A 115 -7.89 -14.16 1.11
N ASP A 116 -7.92 -15.42 0.65
CA ASP A 116 -8.95 -16.38 1.11
C ASP A 116 -8.60 -17.13 2.42
N GLU A 117 -7.43 -16.88 3.04
CA GLU A 117 -7.14 -17.36 4.40
C GLU A 117 -7.28 -16.24 5.43
N VAL A 118 -8.53 -16.04 5.84
CA VAL A 118 -8.96 -15.37 7.07
C VAL A 118 -7.94 -15.53 8.21
N SER A 119 -7.40 -14.40 8.69
CA SER A 119 -6.82 -14.22 10.03
C SER A 119 -5.62 -15.10 10.42
N ARG A 120 -4.40 -14.54 10.36
CA ARG A 120 -3.30 -14.73 11.35
C ARG A 120 -2.05 -14.04 10.77
N HIS A 121 -1.68 -12.84 11.21
CA HIS A 121 -0.90 -12.63 12.43
C HIS A 121 -1.32 -11.34 13.15
N LEU A 122 -2.46 -11.36 13.82
CA LEU A 122 -2.67 -10.49 14.99
C LEU A 122 -2.28 -11.30 16.24
N ALA A 123 -0.97 -11.43 16.46
CA ALA A 123 -0.32 -11.74 17.73
C ALA A 123 1.13 -12.17 17.42
N VAL A 124 2.04 -11.21 17.43
CA VAL A 124 3.38 -11.47 17.94
C VAL A 124 3.52 -10.49 19.08
N GLU A 125 3.40 -11.02 20.30
CA GLU A 125 3.79 -10.35 21.54
C GLU A 125 5.27 -9.96 21.50
#